data_AF-A0A2L2YSB9-F1
#
_entry.id   AF-A0A2L2YSB9-F1
#
_cell.length_a   1.000
_cell.length_b   1.000
_cell.length_c   1.000
_cell.angle_alpha   90.00
_cell.angle_beta   90.00
_cell.angle_gamma   90.00
#
_symmetry.space_group_name_H-M   'P 1'
#
loop_
_entity.id
_entity.type
_entity.pdbx_description
1 polymer ?
#
loop_
_entity_poly.entity_id
_entity_poly.type
_entity_poly.pdbx_seq_one_letter_code
_entity_poly.pdbx_strand_id
1 'polypeptide(L)'
;FVGQLFSGMEHCDEPKLWIDGIYVLGKDVNEGGRGVNVAVVDNMTRTIIRVVHFDTYEKDSILLETLLLTLRPGDIVVLMTFDEPSRKLSRIARLLLYDLGSALIQNLSYRG
;
A
#
# COMPACT_ATOMS: atom_id res chain seq x y z
N PHE A 1 6.79 10.72 -13.70
CA PHE A 1 6.54 10.03 -12.44
C PHE A 1 7.88 9.80 -11.79
N VAL A 2 8.19 10.58 -10.75
CA VAL A 2 9.31 10.31 -9.86
C VAL A 2 8.72 10.03 -8.49
N GLY A 3 8.85 8.79 -8.04
CA GLY A 3 8.42 8.36 -6.72
C GLY A 3 9.63 8.04 -5.85
N GLN A 4 9.61 8.47 -4.60
CA GLN A 4 10.56 8.01 -3.58
C GLN A 4 9.79 7.30 -2.47
N LEU A 5 10.24 6.09 -2.14
CA LEU A 5 9.68 5.25 -1.11
C LEU A 5 10.60 5.28 0.11
N PHE A 6 10.06 5.60 1.27
CA PHE A 6 10.76 5.49 2.53
C PHE A 6 10.09 4.39 3.35
N SER A 7 10.70 3.21 3.37
CA SER A 7 10.32 2.14 4.29
C SER A 7 10.85 2.50 5.68
N GLY A 8 9.99 2.51 6.69
CA GLY A 8 10.36 2.74 8.08
C GLY A 8 11.51 1.84 8.54
N MET A 9 12.47 2.38 9.29
CA MET A 9 13.61 1.60 9.80
C MET A 9 13.34 0.92 11.15
N GLU A 10 12.39 1.42 11.94
CA GLU A 10 11.97 0.87 13.25
C GLU A 10 10.50 1.21 13.57
N HIS A 11 9.98 0.78 14.74
CA HIS A 11 8.61 1.06 15.21
C HIS A 11 8.23 2.56 15.24
N CYS A 12 9.21 3.48 15.18
CA CYS A 12 9.02 4.92 15.30
C CYS A 12 9.11 5.70 13.98
N ASP A 13 9.51 5.05 12.87
CA ASP A 13 9.65 5.71 11.57
C ASP A 13 8.57 5.22 10.62
N GLU A 14 7.45 5.92 10.53
CA GLU A 14 6.33 5.54 9.66
C GLU A 14 6.67 5.66 8.15
N PRO A 15 6.00 4.87 7.30
CA PRO A 15 6.25 4.89 5.86
C PRO A 15 5.92 6.26 5.32
N LYS A 16 6.74 6.74 4.37
CA LYS A 16 6.49 7.97 3.63
C LYS A 16 6.55 7.72 2.15
N LEU A 17 5.60 8.30 1.43
CA LEU A 17 5.59 8.30 -0.04
C LEU A 17 5.62 9.73 -0.52
N TRP A 18 6.61 10.00 -1.37
CA TRP A 18 6.77 11.28 -2.04
C TRP A 18 6.60 11.07 -3.54
N ILE A 19 5.67 11.79 -4.15
CA ILE A 19 5.38 11.73 -5.59
C ILE A 19 5.31 13.15 -6.13
N ASP A 20 6.09 13.42 -7.18
CA ASP A 20 6.05 14.65 -7.97
C ASP A 20 6.01 15.96 -7.13
N GLY A 21 6.82 16.04 -6.06
CA GLY A 21 6.95 17.26 -5.26
C GLY A 21 6.30 17.20 -3.87
N ILE A 22 5.38 16.27 -3.64
CA ILE A 22 4.52 16.27 -2.46
C ILE A 22 4.57 14.95 -1.68
N TYR A 23 4.49 15.04 -0.35
CA TYR A 23 4.23 13.87 0.49
C TYR A 23 2.75 13.51 0.41
N VAL A 24 2.48 12.25 0.07
CA VAL A 24 1.13 11.78 -0.21
C VAL A 24 0.72 10.67 0.75
N LEU A 25 1.70 10.08 1.44
CA LEU A 25 1.50 9.14 2.53
C LEU A 25 2.45 9.48 3.69
N GLY A 26 1.93 9.38 4.89
CA GLY A 26 2.63 9.52 6.16
C GLY A 26 1.63 9.69 7.29
N LYS A 27 2.07 9.47 8.53
CA LYS A 27 1.22 9.60 9.72
C LYS A 27 0.53 10.95 9.80
N ASP A 28 1.28 12.02 9.59
CA ASP A 28 0.77 13.40 9.64
C ASP A 28 0.06 13.84 8.34
N VAL A 29 0.01 12.98 7.31
CA VAL A 29 -0.61 13.27 6.01
C VAL A 29 -1.97 12.59 5.90
N ASN A 30 -2.03 11.28 6.16
CA ASN A 30 -3.22 10.47 5.97
C ASN A 30 -3.30 9.28 6.94
N GLU A 31 -2.71 9.43 8.12
CA GLU A 31 -2.60 8.35 9.13
C GLU A 31 -1.88 7.11 8.59
N GLY A 32 -1.00 7.27 7.59
CA GLY A 32 -0.17 6.18 7.07
C GLY A 32 0.58 5.49 8.21
N GLY A 33 0.44 4.17 8.31
CA GLY A 33 0.83 3.44 9.52
C GLY A 33 0.82 1.91 9.36
N ARG A 34 0.70 1.19 10.48
CA ARG A 34 0.86 -0.27 10.55
C ARG A 34 -0.06 -1.01 9.59
N GLY A 35 0.44 -2.00 8.88
CA GLY A 35 -0.34 -2.78 7.92
C GLY A 35 0.07 -2.47 6.48
N VAL A 36 -0.92 -2.32 5.60
CA VAL A 36 -0.73 -2.05 4.16
C VAL A 36 -1.17 -0.62 3.83
N ASN A 37 -0.31 0.11 3.15
CA ASN A 37 -0.49 1.47 2.70
C ASN A 37 -0.52 1.47 1.17
N VAL A 38 -1.52 2.11 0.56
CA VAL A 38 -1.75 2.06 -0.89
C VAL A 38 -1.89 3.47 -1.46
N ALA A 39 -1.17 3.75 -2.54
CA ALA A 39 -1.43 4.89 -3.41
C ALA A 39 -1.79 4.40 -4.81
N VAL A 40 -2.85 4.95 -5.39
CA VAL A 40 -3.30 4.69 -6.76
C VAL A 40 -3.12 5.96 -7.57
N VAL A 41 -2.44 5.85 -8.71
CA VAL A 41 -2.10 6.96 -9.60
C VAL A 41 -2.65 6.67 -10.99
N ASP A 42 -3.32 7.65 -11.58
CA ASP A 42 -3.77 7.57 -12.97
C ASP A 42 -2.56 7.65 -13.91
N ASN A 43 -2.35 6.65 -14.76
CA ASN A 43 -1.18 6.62 -15.64
C ASN A 43 -1.22 7.67 -16.75
N MET A 44 -2.41 8.10 -17.19
CA MET A 44 -2.54 9.09 -18.26
C MET A 44 -2.29 10.50 -17.74
N THR A 45 -2.96 10.88 -16.64
CA THR A 45 -2.85 12.22 -16.08
C THR A 45 -1.70 12.37 -15.09
N ARG A 46 -1.14 11.26 -14.60
CA ARG A 46 -0.14 11.18 -13.52
C ARG A 46 -0.62 11.80 -12.20
N THR A 47 -1.94 11.87 -12.00
CA THR A 47 -2.52 12.39 -10.77
C THR A 47 -2.83 11.28 -9.80
N ILE A 48 -2.67 11.57 -8.51
CA ILE A 48 -3.03 10.64 -7.44
C ILE A 48 -4.56 10.57 -7.35
N ILE A 49 -5.10 9.37 -7.52
CA ILE A 49 -6.53 9.09 -7.45
C ILE A 49 -6.94 8.85 -5.99
N ARG A 50 -6.12 8.09 -5.27
CA ARG A 50 -6.42 7.67 -3.91
C ARG A 50 -5.14 7.36 -3.15
N VAL A 51 -5.11 7.74 -1.88
CA VAL A 51 -4.15 7.22 -0.92
C VAL A 51 -4.91 6.75 0.30
N VAL A 52 -4.67 5.52 0.73
CA VAL A 52 -5.38 4.92 1.85
C VAL A 52 -4.50 3.95 2.62
N HIS A 53 -4.81 3.81 3.91
CA HIS A 53 -4.16 2.92 4.84
C HIS A 53 -5.11 1.81 5.30
N PHE A 54 -4.58 0.60 5.46
CA PHE A 54 -5.29 -0.58 5.94
C PHE A 54 -4.50 -1.24 7.08
N ASP A 55 -5.01 -1.17 8.31
CA ASP A 55 -4.44 -1.90 9.45
C ASP A 55 -4.76 -3.40 9.37
N THR A 56 -3.97 -4.13 8.58
CA THR A 56 -4.05 -5.59 8.41
C THR A 56 -3.45 -6.37 9.58
N TYR A 57 -3.21 -5.72 10.73
CA TYR A 57 -2.91 -6.38 11.99
C TYR A 57 -4.16 -6.50 12.87
N GLU A 58 -4.89 -5.39 13.05
CA GLU A 58 -6.12 -5.36 13.87
C GLU A 58 -7.38 -5.70 13.08
N LYS A 59 -7.44 -5.35 11.79
CA LYS A 59 -8.65 -5.46 10.96
C LYS A 59 -8.44 -6.45 9.81
N ASP A 60 -9.53 -7.06 9.37
CA ASP A 60 -9.50 -7.96 8.21
C ASP A 60 -9.28 -7.17 6.93
N SER A 61 -8.64 -7.80 5.94
CA SER A 61 -8.20 -7.06 4.75
C SER A 61 -9.33 -6.56 3.85
N ILE A 62 -10.58 -7.04 3.96
CA ILE A 62 -11.69 -6.90 2.98
C ILE A 62 -11.75 -5.58 2.18
N LEU A 63 -11.50 -4.44 2.82
CA LEU A 63 -11.50 -3.13 2.16
C LEU A 63 -10.33 -2.93 1.18
N LEU A 64 -9.18 -3.56 1.45
CA LEU A 64 -8.06 -3.67 0.52
C LEU A 64 -8.49 -4.46 -0.72
N GLU A 65 -9.07 -5.65 -0.58
CA GLU A 65 -9.57 -6.43 -1.73
C GLU A 65 -10.57 -5.63 -2.55
N THR A 66 -11.48 -4.92 -1.88
CA THR A 66 -12.47 -4.05 -2.53
C THR A 66 -11.78 -2.93 -3.32
N LEU A 67 -10.71 -2.33 -2.78
CA LEU A 67 -9.93 -1.34 -3.51
C LEU A 67 -9.23 -1.97 -4.72
N LEU A 68 -8.58 -3.12 -4.56
CA LEU A 68 -7.87 -3.78 -5.66
C LEU A 68 -8.81 -4.19 -6.81
N LEU A 69 -10.04 -4.61 -6.49
CA LEU A 69 -11.05 -4.97 -7.49
C LEU A 69 -11.67 -3.76 -8.21
N THR A 70 -11.48 -2.54 -7.72
CA THR A 70 -12.00 -1.31 -8.36
C THR A 70 -10.96 -0.59 -9.21
N LEU A 71 -9.73 -1.12 -9.29
CA LEU A 71 -8.67 -0.59 -10.15
C LEU A 71 -9.05 -0.69 -11.63
N ARG A 72 -8.70 0.34 -12.39
CA ARG A 72 -8.91 0.37 -13.84
C ARG A 72 -7.65 -0.10 -14.54
N PRO A 73 -7.78 -0.71 -15.75
CA PRO A 73 -6.62 -1.03 -16.57
C PRO A 73 -5.72 0.20 -16.77
N GLY A 74 -4.44 0.04 -16.44
CA GLY A 74 -3.44 1.09 -16.54
C GLY A 74 -3.27 1.96 -15.30
N ASP A 75 -4.08 1.84 -14.24
CA ASP A 75 -3.79 2.50 -12.96
C ASP A 75 -2.44 1.98 -12.40
N ILE A 76 -1.60 2.89 -11.90
CA ILE A 76 -0.35 2.56 -11.21
C ILE A 76 -0.66 2.43 -9.73
N VAL A 77 -0.31 1.29 -9.13
CA VAL A 77 -0.51 1.03 -7.71
C VAL A 77 0.83 0.93 -7.01
N VAL A 78 1.02 1.75 -5.98
CA VAL A 78 2.16 1.69 -5.07
C VAL A 78 1.67 1.13 -3.74
N LEU A 79 2.26 0.02 -3.32
CA LEU A 79 2.00 -0.61 -2.02
C LEU A 79 3.22 -0.47 -1.12
N MET A 80 2.99 -0.13 0.14
CA MET A 80 4.00 -0.11 1.20
C MET A 80 3.48 -0.86 2.41
N THR A 81 4.35 -1.61 3.07
CA THR A 81 4.06 -2.26 4.35
C THR A 81 4.73 -1.50 5.49
N PHE A 82 4.14 -1.58 6.68
CA PHE A 82 4.78 -1.06 7.90
C PHE A 82 4.38 -1.86 9.14
N ASP A 83 5.35 -2.06 10.04
CA ASP A 83 5.27 -2.87 11.25
C ASP A 83 4.79 -4.31 11.01
N GLU A 84 3.49 -4.55 10.81
CA GLU A 84 2.96 -5.90 10.58
C GLU A 84 1.84 -5.92 9.53
N PRO A 85 2.14 -6.30 8.28
CA PRO A 85 1.17 -6.33 7.19
C PRO A 85 0.45 -7.66 7.01
N SER A 86 0.95 -8.76 7.59
CA SER A 86 0.60 -10.12 7.15
C SER A 86 -0.47 -10.81 8.00
N ARG A 87 -0.59 -10.45 9.29
CA ARG A 87 -1.42 -11.16 10.30
C ARG A 87 -2.87 -11.41 9.86
N LYS A 88 -3.56 -10.40 9.33
CA LYS A 88 -4.94 -10.50 8.84
C LYS A 88 -5.07 -10.27 7.33
N LEU A 89 -3.95 -10.39 6.60
CA LEU A 89 -3.97 -10.32 5.15
C LEU A 89 -4.51 -11.62 4.57
N SER A 90 -5.67 -11.56 3.93
CA SER A 90 -6.34 -12.76 3.42
C SER A 90 -5.59 -13.38 2.23
N ARG A 91 -5.88 -14.67 1.97
CA ARG A 91 -5.41 -15.34 0.76
C ARG A 91 -5.92 -14.67 -0.52
N ILE A 92 -7.13 -14.09 -0.49
CA ILE A 92 -7.71 -13.39 -1.66
C ILE A 92 -6.90 -12.12 -1.94
N ALA A 93 -6.59 -11.33 -0.91
CA ALA A 93 -5.73 -10.15 -1.07
C ALA A 93 -4.37 -10.51 -1.69
N ARG A 94 -3.74 -11.59 -1.22
CA ARG A 94 -2.45 -12.06 -1.76
C ARG A 94 -2.56 -12.46 -3.23
N LEU A 95 -3.63 -13.16 -3.63
CA LEU A 95 -3.87 -13.53 -5.02
C LEU A 95 -4.07 -12.29 -5.91
N LEU A 96 -4.91 -11.34 -5.49
CA LEU A 96 -5.12 -10.10 -6.24
C LEU A 96 -3.83 -9.31 -6.44
N LEU A 97 -3.00 -9.19 -5.39
CA LEU A 97 -1.71 -8.53 -5.46
C LEU A 97 -0.69 -9.27 -6.34
N TYR A 98 -0.75 -10.60 -6.37
CA TYR A 98 0.06 -11.42 -7.27
C TYR A 98 -0.36 -11.21 -8.73
N ASP A 99 -1.67 -11.18 -8.99
CA ASP A 99 -2.22 -10.92 -10.34
C ASP A 99 -1.90 -9.51 -10.84
N LEU A 100 -1.72 -8.54 -9.92
CA LEU A 100 -1.20 -7.20 -10.20
C LEU A 100 0.33 -7.16 -10.43
N GLY A 101 1.01 -8.31 -10.34
CA GLY A 101 2.43 -8.46 -10.66
C GLY A 101 3.38 -8.52 -9.47
N SER A 102 2.88 -8.62 -8.23
CA SER A 102 3.77 -8.77 -7.06
C SER A 102 4.40 -10.16 -7.00
N ALA A 103 5.70 -10.23 -7.24
CA ALA A 103 6.47 -11.49 -7.17
C ALA A 103 6.67 -12.00 -5.72
N LEU A 104 6.56 -11.14 -4.71
CA LEU A 104 6.92 -11.45 -3.32
C LEU A 104 5.73 -11.53 -2.37
N ILE A 105 4.51 -11.15 -2.78
CA ILE A 105 3.37 -11.07 -1.86
C ILE A 105 2.99 -12.42 -1.26
N GLN A 106 3.21 -13.53 -1.98
CA GLN A 106 2.97 -14.87 -1.46
C GLN A 106 3.94 -15.25 -0.34
N ASN A 107 5.12 -14.61 -0.30
CA ASN A 107 6.17 -14.84 0.68
C ASN A 107 6.10 -13.86 1.85
N LEU A 108 5.19 -12.86 1.80
CA LEU A 108 5.03 -11.86 2.84
C LEU A 108 4.67 -12.55 4.17
N SER A 109 5.55 -12.44 5.15
CA SER A 109 5.45 -13.09 6.45
C SER A 109 5.45 -12.05 7.56
N TYR A 110 5.35 -12.49 8.82
CA TYR A 110 5.32 -11.59 9.98
C TYR A 110 6.53 -10.65 9.96
N ARG A 111 6.28 -9.35 9.88
CA ARG A 111 7.23 -8.23 9.75
C ARG A 111 8.20 -8.34 8.57
N GLY A 112 7.83 -9.10 7.53
CA GLY A 112 8.58 -9.27 6.30
C GLY A 112 8.14 -8.37 5.15
#